data_AF-A0A7Y5XSG2-F1
#
_entry.id   AF-A0A7Y5XSG2-F1
#
_cell.length_a   1.000
_cell.length_b   1.000
_cell.length_c   1.000
_cell.angle_alpha   90.00
_cell.angle_beta   90.00
_cell.angle_gamma   90.00
#
_symmetry.space_group_name_H-M   'P 1'
#
loop_
_entity.id
_entity.type
_entity.pdbx_description
1 polymer ?
#
loop_
_entity_poly.entity_id
_entity_poly.type
_entity_poly.pdbx_seq_one_letter_code
_entity_poly.pdbx_strand_id
1 'polypeptide(L)'
;MADAFTVLHVCLGNICRSPMAERLFALRAREAAEGVDLVRSVSVGTGDWHVGEWMNPPAAQQIEMRGGDTSNYAAATLKPEDIAQADLILAAATEHMERLLDLAPEASARIFMLREFADLLAKVDNAGLPKIPDDVAKPVLLNAVRERGIAVVRTADELRAERLPDARYNVDDPWGMGDRVFARVAHEIDDAVTIIAQTTVKN
;
A
#
# COMPACT_ATOMS: atom_id res chain seq x y z
N MET A 1 18.40 -7.43 12.89
CA MET A 1 18.38 -7.27 11.42
C MET A 1 17.51 -6.05 11.15
N ALA A 2 17.89 -5.19 10.21
CA ALA A 2 17.05 -4.04 9.85
C ALA A 2 15.82 -4.56 9.09
N ASP A 3 14.64 -4.48 9.70
CA ASP A 3 13.40 -4.86 9.02
C ASP A 3 12.98 -3.71 8.10
N ALA A 4 12.60 -4.03 6.86
CA ALA A 4 12.10 -3.06 5.90
C ALA A 4 10.77 -2.45 6.36
N PHE A 5 10.48 -1.21 5.94
CA PHE A 5 9.16 -0.62 6.12
C PHE A 5 8.09 -1.48 5.45
N THR A 6 7.12 -1.96 6.22
CA THR A 6 6.13 -2.94 5.74
C THR A 6 4.78 -2.28 5.45
N VAL A 7 4.30 -2.41 4.21
CA VAL A 7 2.99 -1.91 3.75
C VAL A 7 2.07 -3.08 3.44
N LEU A 8 0.89 -3.08 4.06
CA LEU A 8 -0.16 -4.08 3.87
C LEU A 8 -1.31 -3.50 3.04
N HIS A 9 -1.59 -4.08 1.88
CA HIS A 9 -2.69 -3.68 1.00
C HIS A 9 -3.88 -4.64 1.17
N VAL A 10 -5.08 -4.09 1.39
CA VAL A 10 -6.26 -4.89 1.74
C VAL A 10 -7.42 -4.62 0.79
N CYS A 11 -7.98 -5.68 0.20
CA CYS A 11 -9.27 -5.63 -0.50
C CYS A 11 -10.11 -6.86 -0.12
N LEU A 12 -11.16 -7.18 -0.89
CA LEU A 12 -12.05 -8.29 -0.57
C LEU A 12 -11.42 -9.65 -0.84
N GLY A 13 -11.17 -9.96 -2.13
CA GLY A 13 -10.74 -11.30 -2.56
C GLY A 13 -9.24 -11.48 -2.81
N ASN A 14 -8.42 -10.44 -2.60
CA ASN A 14 -6.98 -10.46 -2.84
C ASN A 14 -6.53 -10.87 -4.25
N ILE A 15 -7.27 -10.51 -5.29
CA ILE A 15 -6.91 -10.88 -6.67
C ILE A 15 -7.02 -9.72 -7.67
N CYS A 16 -7.61 -8.59 -7.28
CA CYS A 16 -7.70 -7.40 -8.13
C CYS A 16 -6.98 -6.20 -7.51
N ARG A 17 -7.67 -5.47 -6.63
CA ARG A 17 -7.23 -4.15 -6.13
C ARG A 17 -5.97 -4.24 -5.26
N SER A 18 -5.94 -5.10 -4.25
CA SER A 18 -4.78 -5.20 -3.36
C SER A 18 -3.52 -5.78 -4.02
N PRO A 19 -3.56 -6.79 -4.92
CA PRO A 19 -2.37 -7.16 -5.70
C PRO A 19 -1.88 -6.04 -6.62
N MET A 20 -2.78 -5.30 -7.29
CA MET A 20 -2.36 -4.13 -8.09
C MET A 20 -1.62 -3.12 -7.21
N ALA A 21 -2.17 -2.80 -6.04
CA ALA A 21 -1.54 -1.86 -5.11
C ALA A 21 -0.19 -2.38 -4.59
N GLU A 22 -0.10 -3.66 -4.21
CA GLU A 22 1.14 -4.27 -3.71
C GLU A 22 2.26 -4.19 -4.74
N ARG A 23 2.01 -4.67 -5.97
CA ARG A 23 3.03 -4.80 -7.01
C ARG A 23 3.45 -3.44 -7.56
N LEU A 24 2.50 -2.53 -7.75
CA LEU A 24 2.79 -1.18 -8.21
C LEU A 24 3.50 -0.37 -7.13
N PHE A 25 3.11 -0.46 -5.85
CA PHE A 25 3.84 0.19 -4.76
C PHE A 25 5.29 -0.28 -4.69
N ALA A 26 5.53 -1.60 -4.74
CA ALA A 26 6.88 -2.16 -4.74
C ALA A 26 7.72 -1.63 -5.92
N LEU A 27 7.13 -1.58 -7.12
CA LEU A 27 7.77 -1.00 -8.31
C LEU A 27 8.15 0.47 -8.10
N ARG A 28 7.18 1.31 -7.71
CA ARG A 28 7.38 2.77 -7.55
C ARG A 28 8.37 3.08 -6.43
N ALA A 29 8.34 2.32 -5.34
CA ALA A 29 9.31 2.45 -4.26
C ALA A 29 10.72 2.11 -4.73
N ARG A 30 10.88 1.02 -5.49
CA ARG A 30 12.18 0.65 -6.06
C ARG A 30 12.68 1.69 -7.05
N GLU A 31 11.82 2.22 -7.91
CA GLU A 31 12.18 3.30 -8.86
C GLU A 31 12.61 4.58 -8.13
N ALA A 32 11.88 4.98 -7.09
CA ALA A 32 12.21 6.15 -6.28
C ALA A 32 13.49 5.97 -5.45
N ALA A 33 13.85 4.72 -5.12
CA ALA A 33 15.08 4.33 -4.43
C ALA A 33 16.20 3.89 -5.40
N GLU A 34 16.17 4.33 -6.66
CA GLU A 34 17.22 4.10 -7.66
C GLU A 34 17.57 2.62 -7.89
N GLY A 35 16.56 1.75 -7.82
CA GLY A 35 16.69 0.32 -8.04
C GLY A 35 16.86 -0.52 -6.77
N VAL A 36 16.91 0.09 -5.59
CA VAL A 36 17.12 -0.64 -4.32
C VAL A 36 15.79 -1.02 -3.66
N ASP A 37 15.62 -2.30 -3.36
CA ASP A 37 14.45 -2.76 -2.57
C ASP A 37 14.62 -2.40 -1.09
N LEU A 38 13.90 -1.37 -0.65
CA LEU A 38 13.95 -0.82 0.72
C LEU A 38 12.64 -0.98 1.51
N VAL A 39 11.59 -1.53 0.88
CA VAL A 39 10.27 -1.72 1.49
C VAL A 39 9.84 -3.18 1.36
N ARG A 40 8.95 -3.61 2.25
CA ARG A 40 8.21 -4.86 2.13
C ARG A 40 6.76 -4.52 1.77
N SER A 41 6.32 -4.93 0.59
CA SER A 41 4.94 -4.75 0.13
C SER A 41 4.23 -6.10 0.16
N VAL A 42 3.08 -6.18 0.81
CA VAL A 42 2.26 -7.40 0.90
C VAL A 42 0.78 -7.08 0.75
N SER A 43 -0.01 -8.02 0.20
CA SER A 43 -1.46 -7.88 0.11
C SER A 43 -2.22 -9.07 0.68
N VAL A 44 -3.42 -8.79 1.19
CA VAL A 44 -4.36 -9.79 1.69
C VAL A 44 -5.81 -9.40 1.35
N GLY A 45 -6.71 -10.36 1.54
CA GLY A 45 -8.15 -10.25 1.34
C GLY A 45 -8.90 -10.32 2.67
N THR A 46 -9.96 -9.53 2.84
CA THR A 46 -10.85 -9.70 4.00
C THR A 46 -11.71 -10.96 3.91
N GLY A 47 -11.85 -11.53 2.71
CA GLY A 47 -12.41 -12.86 2.46
C GLY A 47 -11.35 -13.92 2.18
N ASP A 48 -11.80 -15.17 2.05
CA ASP A 48 -10.96 -16.36 1.86
C ASP A 48 -11.25 -17.13 0.56
N TRP A 49 -12.18 -16.65 -0.28
CA TRP A 49 -12.66 -17.35 -1.49
C TRP A 49 -11.57 -17.75 -2.48
N HIS A 50 -10.47 -16.99 -2.54
CA HIS A 50 -9.43 -17.15 -3.55
C HIS A 50 -8.07 -17.52 -2.95
N VAL A 51 -8.02 -17.98 -1.69
CA VAL A 51 -6.73 -18.31 -1.05
C VAL A 51 -5.96 -19.35 -1.87
N GLY A 52 -4.70 -19.04 -2.18
CA GLY A 52 -3.82 -19.86 -3.01
C GLY A 52 -3.96 -19.63 -4.52
N GLU A 53 -4.96 -18.89 -4.97
CA GLU A 53 -5.14 -18.57 -6.38
C GLU A 53 -4.18 -17.49 -6.86
N TRP A 54 -4.00 -17.43 -8.18
CA TRP A 54 -3.30 -16.32 -8.81
C TRP A 54 -4.15 -15.04 -8.80
N MET A 55 -3.51 -13.90 -9.04
CA MET A 55 -4.22 -12.66 -9.29
C MET A 55 -5.13 -12.79 -10.53
N ASN A 56 -6.21 -12.02 -10.54
CA ASN A 56 -7.14 -11.96 -11.66
C ASN A 56 -6.39 -11.55 -12.95
N PRO A 57 -6.56 -12.25 -14.08
CA PRO A 57 -5.72 -12.02 -15.26
C PRO A 57 -5.74 -10.57 -15.80
N PRO A 58 -6.91 -9.89 -15.92
CA PRO A 58 -6.94 -8.46 -16.19
C PRO A 58 -6.14 -7.58 -15.22
N ALA A 59 -6.15 -7.88 -13.92
CA ALA A 59 -5.33 -7.15 -12.93
C ALA A 59 -3.83 -7.40 -13.15
N ALA A 60 -3.44 -8.65 -13.40
CA ALA A 60 -2.06 -9.02 -13.76
C ALA A 60 -1.57 -8.25 -14.98
N GLN A 61 -2.41 -8.19 -16.02
CA GLN A 61 -2.11 -7.49 -17.25
C GLN A 61 -1.84 -6.00 -17.01
N GLN A 62 -2.63 -5.34 -16.14
CA GLN A 62 -2.41 -3.94 -15.80
C GLN A 62 -1.11 -3.70 -15.03
N ILE A 63 -0.71 -4.64 -14.17
CA ILE A 63 0.58 -4.58 -13.45
C ILE A 63 1.73 -4.67 -14.46
N GLU A 64 1.69 -5.66 -15.36
CA GLU A 64 2.73 -5.89 -16.37
C GLU A 64 2.86 -4.73 -17.36
N MET A 65 1.74 -4.17 -17.83
CA MET A 65 1.73 -2.99 -18.71
C MET A 65 2.40 -1.77 -18.07
N ARG A 66 2.44 -1.70 -16.74
CA ARG A 66 3.07 -0.62 -15.96
C ARG A 66 4.50 -0.94 -15.54
N GLY A 67 5.04 -2.10 -15.94
CA GLY A 67 6.39 -2.54 -15.60
C GLY A 67 6.51 -3.31 -14.28
N GLY A 68 5.38 -3.69 -13.67
CA GLY A 68 5.36 -4.46 -12.44
C GLY A 68 5.58 -5.96 -12.67
N ASP A 69 5.98 -6.66 -11.61
CA ASP A 69 6.13 -8.12 -11.61
C ASP A 69 4.91 -8.80 -11.01
N THR A 70 4.37 -9.79 -11.71
CA THR A 70 3.24 -10.61 -11.28
C THR A 70 3.69 -11.94 -10.68
N SER A 71 4.97 -12.32 -10.83
CA SER A 71 5.51 -13.62 -10.44
C SER A 71 5.39 -13.91 -8.94
N ASN A 72 5.42 -15.21 -8.58
CA ASN A 72 5.40 -15.68 -7.19
C ASN A 72 4.26 -15.11 -6.34
N TYR A 73 3.05 -15.06 -6.92
CA TYR A 73 1.85 -14.59 -6.23
C TYR A 73 0.96 -15.74 -5.78
N ALA A 74 0.37 -15.61 -4.61
CA ALA A 74 -0.73 -16.45 -4.15
C ALA A 74 -1.63 -15.59 -3.26
N ALA A 75 -2.91 -15.52 -3.59
CA ALA A 75 -3.87 -14.77 -2.78
C ALA A 75 -3.94 -15.35 -1.36
N ALA A 76 -4.09 -14.48 -0.38
CA ALA A 76 -4.10 -14.77 1.04
C ALA A 76 -5.24 -14.04 1.73
N THR A 77 -5.70 -14.60 2.85
CA THR A 77 -6.71 -13.97 3.70
C THR A 77 -6.05 -13.23 4.86
N LEU A 78 -6.66 -12.13 5.27
CA LEU A 78 -6.21 -11.24 6.33
C LEU A 78 -6.18 -11.97 7.67
N LYS A 79 -5.04 -11.90 8.37
CA LYS A 79 -4.86 -12.42 9.72
C LYS A 79 -4.38 -11.32 10.67
N PRO A 80 -4.60 -11.46 12.00
CA PRO A 80 -4.11 -10.51 12.99
C PRO A 80 -2.59 -10.26 12.91
N GLU A 81 -1.81 -11.28 12.55
CA GLU A 81 -0.35 -11.17 12.42
C GLU A 81 0.07 -10.24 11.28
N ASP A 82 -0.71 -10.18 10.19
CA ASP A 82 -0.45 -9.28 9.07
C ASP A 82 -0.58 -7.81 9.51
N ILE A 83 -1.62 -7.52 10.29
CA ILE A 83 -1.86 -6.20 10.88
C ILE A 83 -0.74 -5.84 11.86
N ALA A 84 -0.35 -6.79 12.72
CA ALA A 84 0.67 -6.55 13.73
C ALA A 84 2.02 -6.16 13.09
N GLN A 85 2.40 -6.83 12.00
CA GLN A 85 3.67 -6.64 11.31
C GLN A 85 3.73 -5.42 10.39
N ALA A 86 2.59 -4.87 9.95
CA ALA A 86 2.55 -3.77 9.00
C ALA A 86 2.84 -2.42 9.66
N ASP A 87 3.77 -1.62 9.14
CA ASP A 87 3.97 -0.24 9.60
C ASP A 87 2.89 0.70 9.01
N LEU A 88 2.30 0.34 7.87
CA LEU A 88 1.19 1.03 7.20
C LEU A 88 0.20 0.01 6.60
N ILE A 89 -1.10 0.27 6.77
CA ILE A 89 -2.17 -0.57 6.22
C ILE A 89 -3.08 0.27 5.33
N LEU A 90 -3.29 -0.17 4.09
CA LEU A 90 -4.01 0.53 3.04
C LEU A 90 -5.21 -0.28 2.57
N ALA A 91 -6.40 0.19 2.91
CA ALA A 91 -7.67 -0.40 2.52
C ALA A 91 -8.14 0.14 1.16
N ALA A 92 -8.61 -0.73 0.27
CA ALA A 92 -9.08 -0.32 -1.05
C ALA A 92 -10.47 0.35 -1.02
N ALA A 93 -11.26 0.10 0.02
CA ALA A 93 -12.63 0.59 0.14
C ALA A 93 -13.07 0.62 1.61
N THR A 94 -14.18 1.31 1.88
CA THR A 94 -14.75 1.54 3.20
C THR A 94 -14.94 0.26 3.99
N GLU A 95 -15.54 -0.77 3.38
CA GLU A 95 -15.83 -2.06 4.01
C GLU A 95 -14.56 -2.81 4.45
N HIS A 96 -13.44 -2.58 3.77
CA HIS A 96 -12.16 -3.16 4.15
C HIS A 96 -11.56 -2.44 5.35
N MET A 97 -11.69 -1.11 5.40
CA MET A 97 -11.24 -0.31 6.53
C MET A 97 -12.08 -0.61 7.78
N GLU A 98 -13.40 -0.70 7.66
CA GLU A 98 -14.30 -1.12 8.74
C GLU A 98 -13.86 -2.47 9.30
N ARG A 99 -13.63 -3.46 8.43
CA ARG A 99 -13.15 -4.78 8.85
C ARG A 99 -11.81 -4.73 9.60
N LEU A 100 -10.88 -3.88 9.16
CA LEU A 100 -9.59 -3.70 9.82
C LEU A 100 -9.74 -3.05 11.20
N LEU A 101 -10.60 -2.03 11.31
CA LEU A 101 -10.87 -1.34 12.58
C LEU A 101 -11.62 -2.24 13.58
N ASP A 102 -12.49 -3.12 13.10
CA ASP A 102 -13.16 -4.12 13.94
C ASP A 102 -12.17 -5.16 14.48
N LEU A 103 -11.19 -5.57 13.66
CA LEU A 103 -10.21 -6.59 14.03
C LEU A 103 -9.09 -6.07 14.92
N ALA A 104 -8.64 -4.83 14.69
CA ALA A 104 -7.49 -4.24 15.35
C ALA A 104 -7.70 -2.74 15.57
N PRO A 105 -8.61 -2.33 16.46
CA PRO A 105 -8.88 -0.93 16.75
C PRO A 105 -7.63 -0.18 17.26
N GLU A 106 -6.72 -0.87 17.94
CA GLU A 106 -5.44 -0.32 18.40
C GLU A 106 -4.49 0.06 17.25
N ALA A 107 -4.69 -0.50 16.05
CA ALA A 107 -3.92 -0.18 14.85
C ALA A 107 -4.49 1.02 14.07
N SER A 108 -5.56 1.68 14.54
CA SER A 108 -6.28 2.72 13.78
C SER A 108 -5.38 3.84 13.25
N ALA A 109 -4.32 4.20 13.98
CA ALA A 109 -3.38 5.27 13.60
C ALA A 109 -2.52 4.94 12.37
N ARG A 110 -2.45 3.66 11.97
CA ARG A 110 -1.72 3.19 10.79
C ARG A 110 -2.63 2.58 9.72
N ILE A 111 -3.95 2.68 9.89
CA ILE A 111 -4.96 2.19 8.92
C ILE A 111 -5.52 3.38 8.12
N PHE A 112 -5.41 3.31 6.80
CA PHE A 112 -5.93 4.31 5.89
C PHE A 112 -6.64 3.71 4.69
N MET A 113 -7.54 4.45 4.08
CA MET A 113 -7.93 4.16 2.70
C MET A 113 -6.79 4.58 1.76
N LEU A 114 -6.54 3.80 0.71
CA LEU A 114 -5.39 4.02 -0.20
C LEU A 114 -5.32 5.47 -0.71
N ARG A 115 -6.44 5.97 -1.22
CA ARG A 115 -6.53 7.31 -1.80
C ARG A 115 -6.53 8.42 -0.76
N GLU A 116 -7.15 8.17 0.39
CA GLU A 116 -7.13 9.09 1.51
C GLU A 116 -5.69 9.36 1.96
N PHE A 117 -4.90 8.29 2.11
CA PHE A 117 -3.51 8.42 2.50
C PHE A 117 -2.72 9.25 1.48
N ALA A 118 -2.85 8.94 0.19
CA ALA A 118 -2.19 9.72 -0.87
C ALA A 118 -2.59 11.22 -0.84
N ASP A 119 -3.88 11.52 -0.65
CA ASP A 119 -4.39 12.89 -0.54
C ASP A 119 -3.87 13.62 0.71
N LEU A 120 -3.70 12.92 1.83
CA LEU A 120 -3.08 13.48 3.04
C LEU A 120 -1.60 13.80 2.80
N LEU A 121 -0.88 12.93 2.07
CA LEU A 121 0.54 13.14 1.76
C LEU A 121 0.79 14.36 0.87
N ALA A 122 -0.17 14.78 0.05
CA ALA A 122 -0.09 16.03 -0.70
C ALA A 122 0.01 17.28 0.20
N LYS A 123 -0.31 17.16 1.49
CA LYS A 123 -0.26 18.23 2.51
C LYS A 123 0.93 18.08 3.47
N VAL A 124 1.69 16.99 3.37
CA VAL A 124 2.84 16.73 4.24
C VAL A 124 4.03 17.59 3.78
N ASP A 125 4.66 18.28 4.72
CA ASP A 125 5.94 18.96 4.47
C ASP A 125 7.10 17.95 4.51
N ASN A 126 7.60 17.59 3.33
CA ASN A 126 8.73 16.67 3.19
C ASN A 126 10.03 17.18 3.83
N ALA A 127 10.18 18.50 4.05
CA ALA A 127 11.36 19.05 4.70
C ALA A 127 11.43 18.66 6.19
N GLY A 128 10.28 18.47 6.84
CA GLY A 128 10.17 18.09 8.25
C GLY A 128 10.31 16.59 8.53
N LEU A 129 10.36 15.75 7.50
CA LEU A 129 10.50 14.30 7.64
C LEU A 129 11.97 13.87 7.87
N PRO A 130 12.22 12.77 8.62
CA PRO A 130 13.56 12.18 8.75
C PRO A 130 14.24 12.00 7.39
N LYS A 131 15.51 12.38 7.30
CA LYS A 131 16.28 12.31 6.05
C LYS A 131 16.85 10.91 5.84
N ILE A 132 16.83 10.49 4.59
CA ILE A 132 17.49 9.27 4.14
C ILE A 132 18.92 9.67 3.76
N PRO A 133 19.95 9.09 4.41
CA PRO A 133 21.34 9.39 4.06
C PRO A 133 21.71 8.78 2.71
N ASP A 134 22.52 9.50 1.94
CA ASP A 134 23.10 9.03 0.69
C ASP A 134 24.38 8.22 0.94
N ASP A 135 24.79 7.39 -0.03
CA ASP A 135 26.07 6.66 -0.04
C ASP A 135 26.34 5.75 1.18
N VAL A 136 25.29 5.21 1.80
CA VAL A 136 25.39 4.26 2.92
C VAL A 136 25.01 2.83 2.54
N ALA A 137 25.44 1.86 3.35
CA ALA A 137 25.10 0.46 3.14
C ALA A 137 23.58 0.21 3.26
N LYS A 138 23.07 -0.76 2.47
CA LYS A 138 21.63 -1.12 2.43
C LYS A 138 20.96 -1.31 3.80
N PRO A 139 21.58 -1.95 4.82
CA PRO A 139 20.96 -2.04 6.15
C PRO A 139 20.69 -0.70 6.83
N VAL A 140 21.51 0.31 6.57
CA VAL A 140 21.31 1.68 7.07
C VAL A 140 20.16 2.34 6.31
N LEU A 141 20.09 2.17 4.99
CA LEU A 141 18.96 2.65 4.17
C LEU A 141 17.63 2.05 4.62
N LEU A 142 17.59 0.74 4.91
CA LEU A 142 16.38 0.06 5.40
C LEU A 142 15.87 0.70 6.69
N ASN A 143 16.75 0.96 7.65
CA ASN A 143 16.38 1.62 8.90
C ASN A 143 15.90 3.07 8.66
N ALA A 144 16.62 3.84 7.83
CA ALA A 144 16.27 5.22 7.54
C ALA A 144 14.92 5.35 6.81
N VAL A 145 14.66 4.48 5.83
CA VAL A 145 13.37 4.42 5.12
C VAL A 145 12.25 4.02 6.08
N ARG A 146 12.49 3.05 6.98
CA ARG A 146 11.47 2.67 7.98
C ARG A 146 11.18 3.79 8.97
N GLU A 147 12.20 4.47 9.49
CA GLU A 147 12.03 5.63 10.36
C GLU A 147 11.26 6.74 9.67
N ARG A 148 11.63 7.08 8.42
CA ARG A 148 10.92 8.06 7.61
C ARG A 148 9.47 7.63 7.36
N GLY A 149 9.23 6.39 6.96
CA GLY A 149 7.89 5.86 6.70
C GLY A 149 6.99 5.93 7.93
N ILE A 150 7.49 5.56 9.11
CA ILE A 150 6.73 5.68 10.38
C ILE A 150 6.40 7.16 10.67
N ALA A 151 7.34 8.08 10.43
CA ALA A 151 7.07 9.51 10.59
C ALA A 151 6.02 10.01 9.59
N VAL A 152 6.04 9.55 8.33
CA VAL A 152 5.03 9.86 7.31
C VAL A 152 3.65 9.41 7.77
N VAL A 153 3.53 8.16 8.24
CA VAL A 153 2.26 7.59 8.75
C VAL A 153 1.72 8.42 9.90
N ARG A 154 2.58 8.77 10.88
CA ARG A 154 2.21 9.60 12.01
C ARG A 154 1.73 10.99 11.58
N THR A 155 2.47 11.66 10.69
CA THR A 155 2.09 13.00 10.20
C THR A 155 0.77 12.96 9.44
N ALA A 156 0.52 11.92 8.62
CA ALA A 156 -0.75 11.76 7.94
C ALA A 156 -1.91 11.53 8.92
N ASP A 157 -1.70 10.74 9.97
CA ASP A 157 -2.69 10.52 11.02
C ASP A 157 -3.00 11.81 11.81
N GLU A 158 -2.00 12.65 12.07
CA GLU A 158 -2.17 13.96 12.72
C GLU A 158 -2.94 14.96 11.84
N LEU A 159 -2.80 14.87 10.51
CA LEU A 159 -3.53 15.70 9.54
C LEU A 159 -4.97 15.26 9.30
N ARG A 160 -5.30 14.03 9.70
CA ARG A 160 -6.61 13.44 9.49
C ARG A 160 -7.61 13.98 10.51
N ALA A 161 -8.74 14.48 10.03
CA ALA A 161 -9.79 15.02 10.90
C ALA A 161 -10.48 13.92 11.73
N GLU A 162 -10.81 12.78 11.09
CA GLU A 162 -11.50 11.66 11.71
C GLU A 162 -10.94 10.33 11.17
N ARG A 163 -10.82 9.31 12.02
CA ARG A 163 -10.39 7.96 11.62
C ARG A 163 -11.59 7.11 11.17
N LEU A 164 -12.44 7.68 10.33
CA LEU A 164 -13.64 7.03 9.83
C LEU A 164 -13.53 6.75 8.31
N PRO A 165 -14.06 5.60 7.85
CA PRO A 165 -14.14 5.31 6.43
C PRO A 165 -14.97 6.37 5.67
N ASP A 166 -14.51 6.77 4.49
CA ASP A 166 -15.21 7.71 3.62
C ASP A 166 -15.25 7.21 2.17
N ALA A 167 -16.45 6.98 1.66
CA ALA A 167 -16.70 6.41 0.35
C ALA A 167 -16.10 7.23 -0.81
N ARG A 168 -15.78 8.52 -0.62
CA ARG A 168 -15.08 9.35 -1.62
C ARG A 168 -13.71 8.79 -1.98
N TYR A 169 -13.09 8.02 -1.08
CA TYR A 169 -11.79 7.40 -1.26
C TYR A 169 -11.85 5.95 -1.74
N ASN A 170 -13.05 5.41 -2.01
CA ASN A 170 -13.18 4.06 -2.53
C ASN A 170 -12.48 3.92 -3.88
N VAL A 171 -11.70 2.84 -3.99
CA VAL A 171 -11.25 2.32 -5.27
C VAL A 171 -12.29 1.31 -5.74
N ASP A 172 -12.94 1.64 -6.87
CA ASP A 172 -14.01 0.83 -7.44
C ASP A 172 -13.58 -0.63 -7.65
N ASP A 173 -14.49 -1.57 -7.40
CA ASP A 173 -14.23 -2.99 -7.65
C ASP A 173 -14.32 -3.31 -9.15
N PRO A 174 -13.22 -3.73 -9.81
CA PRO A 174 -13.25 -4.07 -11.23
C PRO A 174 -13.71 -5.52 -11.49
N TRP A 175 -13.96 -6.34 -10.47
CA TRP A 175 -14.33 -7.75 -10.67
C TRP A 175 -15.59 -7.91 -11.53
N GLY A 176 -15.50 -8.75 -12.58
CA GLY A 176 -16.59 -8.98 -13.52
C GLY A 176 -16.87 -7.79 -14.46
N MET A 177 -16.06 -6.73 -14.40
CA MET A 177 -16.14 -5.58 -15.28
C MET A 177 -15.18 -5.73 -16.47
N GLY A 178 -15.35 -4.90 -17.51
CA GLY A 178 -14.48 -4.94 -18.69
C GLY A 178 -13.12 -4.24 -18.50
N ASP A 179 -12.19 -4.47 -19.42
CA ASP A 179 -10.80 -3.99 -19.38
C ASP A 179 -10.65 -2.49 -19.13
N ARG A 180 -11.60 -1.66 -19.61
CA ARG A 180 -11.59 -0.21 -19.36
C ARG A 180 -11.69 0.14 -17.87
N VAL A 181 -12.47 -0.65 -17.11
CA VAL A 181 -12.62 -0.44 -15.66
C VAL A 181 -11.34 -0.87 -14.94
N PHE A 182 -10.75 -2.01 -15.32
CA PHE A 182 -9.45 -2.43 -14.81
C PHE A 182 -8.36 -1.38 -15.07
N ALA A 183 -8.29 -0.83 -16.28
CA ALA A 183 -7.29 0.19 -16.62
C ALA A 183 -7.46 1.48 -15.80
N ARG A 184 -8.70 1.94 -15.60
CA ARG A 184 -9.00 3.11 -14.75
C ARG A 184 -8.61 2.85 -13.30
N VAL A 185 -9.04 1.72 -12.74
CA VAL A 185 -8.71 1.34 -11.34
C VAL A 185 -7.20 1.20 -11.16
N ALA A 186 -6.51 0.57 -12.11
CA ALA A 186 -5.05 0.44 -12.06
C ALA A 186 -4.36 1.80 -12.13
N HIS A 187 -4.86 2.75 -12.92
CA HIS A 187 -4.33 4.11 -12.97
C HIS A 187 -4.49 4.85 -11.64
N GLU A 188 -5.68 4.79 -11.06
CA GLU A 188 -6.00 5.39 -9.76
C GLU A 188 -5.12 4.82 -8.64
N ILE A 189 -4.90 3.50 -8.65
CA ILE A 189 -3.98 2.83 -7.73
C ILE A 189 -2.54 3.30 -7.96
N ASP A 190 -2.07 3.30 -9.21
CA ASP A 190 -0.70 3.66 -9.58
C ASP A 190 -0.36 5.10 -9.16
N ASP A 191 -1.28 6.04 -9.39
CA ASP A 191 -1.12 7.44 -8.98
C ASP A 191 -0.98 7.56 -7.46
N ALA A 192 -1.86 6.88 -6.70
CA ALA A 192 -1.82 6.89 -5.24
C ALA A 192 -0.52 6.26 -4.70
N VAL A 193 -0.15 5.08 -5.15
CA VAL A 193 1.06 4.39 -4.66
C VAL A 193 2.34 5.09 -5.09
N THR A 194 2.34 5.83 -6.20
CA THR A 194 3.49 6.66 -6.62
C THR A 194 3.76 7.77 -5.61
N ILE A 195 2.72 8.50 -5.19
CA ILE A 195 2.84 9.55 -4.16
C ILE A 195 3.37 8.94 -2.86
N ILE A 196 2.78 7.82 -2.43
CA ILE A 196 3.16 7.13 -1.19
C ILE A 196 4.62 6.67 -1.24
N ALA A 197 5.03 6.05 -2.35
CA ALA A 197 6.40 5.61 -2.55
C ALA A 197 7.39 6.77 -2.48
N GLN A 198 7.16 7.84 -3.25
CA GLN A 198 8.04 9.00 -3.31
C GLN A 198 8.23 9.66 -1.93
N THR A 199 7.14 9.87 -1.19
CA THR A 199 7.22 10.47 0.15
C THR A 199 7.95 9.57 1.15
N THR A 200 7.80 8.25 1.02
CA THR A 200 8.35 7.27 1.97
C THR A 200 9.84 7.00 1.75
N VAL A 201 10.29 6.87 0.50
CA VAL A 201 11.64 6.35 0.18
C VAL A 201 12.59 7.40 -0.39
N LYS A 202 12.14 8.65 -0.56
CA LYS A 202 12.94 9.74 -1.11
C LYS A 202 12.83 11.00 -0.25
N ASN A 203 13.93 11.77 -0.17
CA ASN A 203 14.06 12.99 0.62
C ASN A 203 13.11 14.13 0.21
#